data_AF-A0AAX3JNH5-F1
#
_entry.id   AF-A0AAX3JNH5-F1
#
_cell.length_a   1.000
_cell.length_b   1.000
_cell.length_c   1.000
_cell.angle_alpha   90.00
_cell.angle_beta   90.00
_cell.angle_gamma   90.00
#
_symmetry.space_group_name_H-M   'P 1'
#
loop_
_entity.id
_entity.type
_entity.pdbx_description
1 polymer ?
#
loop_
_entity_poly.entity_id
_entity_poly.type
_entity_poly.pdbx_seq_one_letter_code
_entity_poly.pdbx_strand_id
1 'polypeptide(L)'
;MFLSLSMLACNKSLEEREDSYTSESLSLADEAKQIKNNLASGMNKGLVVVPCVEDTFIAHLEELSESEKMEKEKAYSELVKVVTNYKAQLADELQVFEAAVEATNKELEEAEVEDITDDENNTKDQIDVKEIILEPLAKTHFHEVSQEFKDQDLINTIYASLGYDVKVINKLEKIIASLDLDVALQVNNELDKQLHDELLNLSYNMLFCLSYITNSAMLVVNDYLDEMRLSNLEKVSFTQKIVDLHNHIEEFIQNRAQFIEKIKDVILNIKIGNKQSMLSVLRDIMDDKGEIVSASNFTQRKSSLIQCEVNNLLKIL
;
A
#
# COMPACT_ATOMS: atom_id res chain seq x y z
N MET A 1 50.11 48.76 -1.59
CA MET A 1 48.94 48.27 -2.33
C MET A 1 48.74 46.83 -1.91
N PHE A 2 47.61 46.55 -1.26
CA PHE A 2 47.28 45.30 -0.57
C PHE A 2 47.15 44.09 -1.52
N LEU A 3 47.39 42.90 -0.96
CA LEU A 3 46.84 41.55 -1.25
C LEU A 3 47.97 40.52 -1.11
N SER A 4 47.87 39.38 -0.42
CA SER A 4 47.01 38.87 0.65
C SER A 4 47.68 37.56 1.10
N LEU A 5 47.75 37.33 2.42
CA LEU A 5 48.24 36.10 3.03
C LEU A 5 47.43 34.86 2.60
N SER A 6 48.11 33.73 2.45
CA SER A 6 47.52 32.39 2.67
C SER A 6 48.53 31.55 3.44
N MET A 7 48.19 31.24 4.70
CA MET A 7 48.87 30.26 5.57
C MET A 7 48.71 28.85 4.97
N LEU A 8 49.70 27.95 4.98
CA LEU A 8 50.04 27.00 6.07
C LEU A 8 48.80 26.37 6.72
N ALA A 9 48.62 25.04 6.87
CA ALA A 9 49.55 23.93 6.84
C ALA A 9 48.87 22.54 6.71
N CYS A 10 49.69 21.55 6.37
CA CYS A 10 49.60 20.10 6.48
C CYS A 10 48.65 19.47 7.52
N ASN A 11 47.86 18.51 7.01
CA ASN A 11 47.95 17.06 7.23
C ASN A 11 48.49 16.53 8.59
N LYS A 12 47.64 15.82 9.34
CA LYS A 12 48.01 14.55 10.01
C LYS A 12 46.78 13.70 10.37
N SER A 13 46.86 12.45 9.96
CA SER A 13 45.98 11.30 10.22
C SER A 13 45.83 10.92 11.69
N LEU A 14 44.67 10.34 12.05
CA LEU A 14 44.46 9.24 13.02
C LEU A 14 42.97 8.83 12.89
N GLU A 15 42.66 7.70 12.27
CA GLU A 15 42.38 6.40 12.92
C GLU A 15 41.13 6.45 13.83
N GLU A 16 40.00 5.98 13.32
CA GLU A 16 38.83 5.50 14.09
C GLU A 16 38.06 4.53 13.17
N ARG A 17 38.33 3.23 13.32
CA ARG A 17 37.42 2.23 13.92
C ARG A 17 36.09 2.10 13.20
N GLU A 18 36.07 1.11 12.31
CA GLU A 18 34.86 0.36 11.97
C GLU A 18 34.30 -0.27 13.24
N ASP A 19 33.08 0.07 13.60
CA ASP A 19 32.18 -0.82 14.33
C ASP A 19 30.86 -0.90 13.55
N SER A 20 30.68 -2.07 12.98
CA SER A 20 29.53 -2.56 12.23
C SER A 20 28.24 -2.44 13.04
N TYR A 21 27.26 -1.68 12.54
CA TYR A 21 25.84 -1.85 12.85
C TYR A 21 25.04 -1.95 11.55
N THR A 22 24.60 -3.18 11.29
CA THR A 22 23.47 -3.66 10.47
C THR A 22 22.73 -2.63 9.61
N SER A 23 22.85 -2.79 8.29
CA SER A 23 22.35 -1.92 7.22
C SER A 23 20.93 -2.25 6.73
N GLU A 24 20.01 -2.70 7.59
CA GLU A 24 18.67 -3.15 7.15
C GLU A 24 17.52 -2.20 7.51
N SER A 25 17.75 -1.15 8.31
CA SER A 25 16.70 -0.21 8.71
C SER A 25 16.69 1.13 7.96
N LEU A 26 17.55 1.28 6.95
CA LEU A 26 17.77 2.54 6.22
C LEU A 26 17.17 2.57 4.80
N SER A 27 16.59 1.48 4.27
CA SER A 27 16.02 1.47 2.91
C SER A 27 14.54 1.89 2.85
N LEU A 28 13.74 1.57 3.86
CA LEU A 28 12.29 1.84 3.85
C LEU A 28 11.93 3.34 3.82
N ALA A 29 12.74 4.20 4.46
CA ALA A 29 12.51 5.65 4.49
C ALA A 29 12.86 6.32 3.15
N ASP A 30 13.85 5.78 2.43
CA ASP A 30 14.25 6.26 1.10
C ASP A 30 13.30 5.72 0.01
N GLU A 31 12.80 4.49 0.16
CA GLU A 31 11.75 3.89 -0.68
C GLU A 31 10.43 4.64 -0.56
N ALA A 32 9.96 4.95 0.66
CA ALA A 32 8.75 5.76 0.89
C ALA A 32 8.85 7.18 0.28
N LYS A 33 10.05 7.77 0.31
CA LYS A 33 10.34 9.08 -0.30
C LYS A 33 10.36 9.01 -1.83
N GLN A 34 10.78 7.88 -2.40
CA GLN A 34 10.76 7.64 -3.84
C GLN A 34 9.33 7.40 -4.33
N ILE A 35 8.52 6.66 -3.58
CA ILE A 35 7.07 6.50 -3.81
C ILE A 35 6.37 7.88 -3.76
N LYS A 36 6.67 8.72 -2.77
CA LYS A 36 6.17 10.11 -2.69
C LYS A 36 6.51 10.98 -3.90
N ASN A 37 7.68 10.78 -4.51
CA ASN A 37 8.09 11.53 -5.70
C ASN A 37 7.41 11.00 -6.98
N ASN A 38 7.22 9.68 -7.10
CA ASN A 38 6.49 9.06 -8.21
C ASN A 38 4.98 9.38 -8.14
N LEU A 39 4.44 9.51 -6.92
CA LEU A 39 3.08 9.98 -6.63
C LEU A 39 2.78 11.40 -7.14
N ALA A 40 3.80 12.26 -7.22
CA ALA A 40 3.64 13.64 -7.69
C ALA A 40 3.66 13.76 -9.23
N SER A 41 4.23 12.80 -9.95
CA SER A 41 4.36 12.86 -11.42
C SER A 41 3.18 12.22 -12.18
N GLY A 42 2.44 11.29 -11.57
CA GLY A 42 1.34 10.57 -12.23
C GLY A 42 -0.06 11.20 -12.12
N MET A 43 -0.30 12.09 -11.15
CA MET A 43 -1.64 12.61 -10.85
C MET A 43 -1.82 14.09 -11.20
N ASN A 44 -2.32 14.37 -12.41
CA ASN A 44 -3.08 15.59 -12.68
C ASN A 44 -4.55 15.21 -12.91
N LYS A 45 -5.22 14.77 -11.84
CA LYS A 45 -6.68 14.77 -11.59
C LYS A 45 -6.97 13.82 -10.42
N GLY A 46 -7.16 14.35 -9.22
CA GLY A 46 -7.82 13.59 -8.15
C GLY A 46 -7.13 13.54 -6.79
N LEU A 47 -5.94 14.11 -6.61
CA LEU A 47 -5.41 14.29 -5.25
C LEU A 47 -6.32 15.28 -4.52
N VAL A 48 -7.28 14.76 -3.74
CA VAL A 48 -8.13 15.56 -2.88
C VAL A 48 -7.25 15.99 -1.71
N VAL A 49 -6.56 17.10 -1.89
CA VAL A 49 -5.86 17.78 -0.80
C VAL A 49 -6.94 18.31 0.14
N VAL A 50 -7.19 17.57 1.24
CA VAL A 50 -8.01 18.08 2.33
C VAL A 50 -7.17 19.18 3.00
N PRO A 51 -7.60 20.46 2.98
CA PRO A 51 -6.85 21.51 3.64
C PRO A 51 -6.78 21.20 5.14
N CYS A 52 -5.57 21.03 5.66
CA CYS A 52 -5.34 20.89 7.08
C CYS A 52 -5.70 22.22 7.75
N VAL A 53 -6.78 22.20 8.55
CA VAL A 53 -7.15 23.37 9.34
C VAL A 53 -6.19 23.42 10.52
N GLU A 54 -5.40 24.48 10.61
CA GLU A 54 -4.55 24.71 11.77
C GLU A 54 -5.44 25.09 12.96
N ASP A 55 -5.58 24.15 13.90
CA ASP A 55 -6.21 24.46 15.17
C ASP A 55 -5.31 25.43 15.94
N THR A 56 -5.86 26.59 16.31
CA THR A 56 -5.16 27.57 17.13
C THR A 56 -5.23 27.15 18.59
N PHE A 57 -4.30 26.30 19.02
CA PHE A 57 -4.26 25.86 20.41
C PHE A 57 -3.63 26.92 21.31
N ILE A 58 -4.39 27.38 22.29
CA ILE A 58 -3.80 28.04 23.46
C ILE A 58 -3.39 26.91 24.39
N ALA A 59 -2.09 26.59 24.43
CA ALA A 59 -1.53 25.68 25.43
C ALA A 59 -1.93 26.19 26.83
N HIS A 60 -2.97 25.61 27.42
CA HIS A 60 -3.30 25.86 28.80
C HIS A 60 -2.30 25.08 29.63
N LEU A 61 -1.33 25.81 30.19
CA LEU A 61 -0.34 25.34 31.16
C LEU A 61 -0.98 25.05 32.53
N GLU A 62 -2.20 24.52 32.55
CA GLU A 62 -2.76 23.98 33.79
C GLU A 62 -2.24 22.56 33.97
N GLU A 63 -1.63 22.32 35.12
CA GLU A 63 -1.15 21.01 35.50
C GLU A 63 -2.35 20.08 35.67
N LEU A 64 -2.40 18.99 34.88
CA LEU A 64 -3.49 18.02 34.92
C LEU A 64 -3.65 17.47 36.35
N SER A 65 -4.90 17.30 36.79
CA SER A 65 -5.21 16.55 38.00
C SER A 65 -4.80 15.08 37.85
N GLU A 66 -4.63 14.36 38.96
CA GLU A 66 -4.26 12.93 38.93
C GLU A 66 -5.27 12.07 38.13
N SER A 67 -6.56 12.39 38.19
CA SER A 67 -7.57 11.73 37.37
C SER A 67 -7.39 12.02 35.87
N GLU A 68 -7.10 13.26 35.50
CA GLU A 68 -6.87 13.63 34.10
C GLU A 68 -5.57 13.03 33.55
N LYS A 69 -4.52 12.90 34.39
CA LYS A 69 -3.29 12.18 34.03
C LYS A 69 -3.57 10.71 33.72
N MET A 70 -4.32 10.03 34.59
CA MET A 70 -4.70 8.63 34.37
C MET A 70 -5.54 8.44 33.09
N GLU A 71 -6.49 9.33 32.83
CA GLU A 71 -7.29 9.30 31.60
C GLU A 71 -6.43 9.52 30.35
N LYS A 72 -5.48 10.46 30.40
CA LYS A 72 -4.51 10.70 29.33
C LYS A 72 -3.64 9.48 29.06
N GLU A 73 -3.07 8.89 30.10
CA GLU A 73 -2.22 7.69 29.98
C GLU A 73 -2.99 6.52 29.36
N LYS A 74 -4.25 6.34 29.77
CA LYS A 74 -5.13 5.33 29.17
C LYS A 74 -5.38 5.60 27.70
N ALA A 75 -5.79 6.82 27.33
CA ALA A 75 -6.05 7.19 25.93
C ALA A 75 -4.81 7.03 25.05
N TYR A 76 -3.64 7.43 25.54
CA TYR A 76 -2.37 7.25 24.85
C TYR A 76 -2.01 5.77 24.68
N SER A 77 -2.19 4.96 25.73
CA SER A 77 -1.94 3.51 25.65
C SER A 77 -2.85 2.82 24.63
N GLU A 78 -4.12 3.22 24.54
CA GLU A 78 -5.07 2.72 23.54
C GLU A 78 -4.64 3.12 22.12
N LEU A 79 -4.20 4.38 21.92
CA LEU A 79 -3.64 4.86 20.65
C LEU A 79 -2.41 4.05 20.22
N VAL A 80 -1.43 3.87 21.10
CA VAL A 80 -0.23 3.08 20.79
C VAL A 80 -0.63 1.65 20.43
N LYS A 81 -1.51 1.03 21.22
CA LYS A 81 -1.96 -0.34 20.97
C LYS A 81 -2.63 -0.50 19.60
N VAL A 82 -3.53 0.41 19.20
CA VAL A 82 -4.21 0.30 17.90
C VAL A 82 -3.22 0.46 16.74
N VAL A 83 -2.26 1.38 16.85
CA VAL A 83 -1.24 1.58 15.80
C VAL A 83 -0.30 0.38 15.71
N THR A 84 0.21 -0.12 16.84
CA THR A 84 1.10 -1.28 16.88
C THR A 84 0.40 -2.53 16.32
N ASN A 85 -0.83 -2.79 16.74
CA ASN A 85 -1.60 -3.94 16.24
C ASN A 85 -1.84 -3.82 14.74
N TYR A 86 -2.17 -2.63 14.24
CA TYR A 86 -2.44 -2.46 12.83
C TYR A 86 -1.17 -2.58 11.98
N LYS A 87 -0.03 -2.07 12.46
CA LYS A 87 1.26 -2.27 11.81
C LYS A 87 1.65 -3.74 11.75
N ALA A 88 1.45 -4.49 12.84
CA ALA A 88 1.68 -5.93 12.86
C ALA A 88 0.75 -6.66 11.88
N GLN A 89 -0.54 -6.31 11.86
CA GLN A 89 -1.50 -6.88 10.92
C GLN A 89 -1.06 -6.71 9.46
N LEU A 90 -0.63 -5.51 9.05
CA LEU A 90 -0.16 -5.27 7.68
C LEU A 90 1.08 -6.10 7.31
N ALA A 91 1.99 -6.31 8.27
CA ALA A 91 3.17 -7.15 8.06
C ALA A 91 2.83 -8.64 8.01
N ASP A 92 1.94 -9.10 8.90
CA ASP A 92 1.49 -10.49 8.96
C ASP A 92 0.73 -10.88 7.69
N GLU A 93 -0.12 -9.99 7.15
CA GLU A 93 -0.83 -10.16 5.88
C GLU A 93 0.13 -10.48 4.72
N LEU A 94 1.25 -9.76 4.62
CA LEU A 94 2.28 -9.99 3.59
C LEU A 94 3.03 -11.31 3.83
N GLN A 95 3.50 -11.57 5.05
CA GLN A 95 4.26 -12.78 5.35
C GLN A 95 3.44 -14.05 5.12
N VAL A 96 2.17 -14.04 5.51
CA VAL A 96 1.25 -15.17 5.28
C VAL A 96 1.05 -15.41 3.79
N PHE A 97 0.91 -14.33 3.01
CA PHE A 97 0.78 -14.43 1.57
C PHE A 97 2.04 -15.00 0.90
N GLU A 98 3.22 -14.46 1.21
CA GLU A 98 4.49 -14.94 0.65
C GLU A 98 4.72 -16.41 0.97
N ALA A 99 4.49 -16.82 2.22
CA ALA A 99 4.60 -18.22 2.64
C ALA A 99 3.61 -19.12 1.90
N ALA A 100 2.38 -18.67 1.67
CA ALA A 100 1.37 -19.43 0.92
C ALA A 100 1.74 -19.59 -0.56
N VAL A 101 2.27 -18.53 -1.19
CA VAL A 101 2.73 -18.56 -2.58
C VAL A 101 3.96 -19.47 -2.72
N GLU A 102 4.92 -19.38 -1.81
CA GLU A 102 6.11 -20.25 -1.80
C GLU A 102 5.73 -21.72 -1.62
N ALA A 103 4.86 -22.02 -0.65
CA ALA A 103 4.35 -23.38 -0.43
C ALA A 103 3.65 -23.94 -1.67
N THR A 104 2.79 -23.14 -2.31
CA THR A 104 2.08 -23.54 -3.52
C THR A 104 3.03 -23.81 -4.69
N ASN A 105 4.02 -22.94 -4.91
CA ASN A 105 5.01 -23.13 -5.96
C ASN A 105 5.83 -24.40 -5.73
N LYS A 106 6.22 -24.66 -4.48
CA LYS A 106 6.96 -25.88 -4.11
C LYS A 106 6.14 -27.14 -4.37
N GLU A 107 4.87 -27.17 -3.98
CA GLU A 107 3.99 -28.32 -4.23
C GLU A 107 3.78 -28.58 -5.74
N LEU A 108 3.73 -27.52 -6.56
CA LEU A 108 3.65 -27.65 -8.02
C LEU A 108 4.96 -28.18 -8.63
N GLU A 109 6.12 -27.70 -8.16
CA GLU A 109 7.41 -28.23 -8.58
C GLU A 109 7.56 -29.72 -8.22
N GLU A 110 7.14 -30.13 -7.01
CA GLU A 110 7.17 -31.53 -6.58
C GLU A 110 6.23 -32.42 -7.42
N ALA A 111 5.03 -31.92 -7.77
CA ALA A 111 4.10 -32.64 -8.63
C ALA A 111 4.60 -32.79 -10.08
N GLU A 112 5.29 -31.78 -10.63
CA GLU A 112 5.92 -31.86 -11.96
C GLU A 112 7.11 -32.83 -11.99
N VAL A 113 7.81 -33.03 -10.86
CA VAL A 113 8.94 -33.97 -10.76
C VAL A 113 8.47 -35.42 -10.66
N GLU A 114 7.34 -35.71 -10.01
CA GLU A 114 6.76 -37.06 -9.96
C GLU A 114 6.33 -37.55 -11.36
N ASP A 115 5.75 -36.68 -12.20
CA ASP A 115 5.31 -37.05 -13.57
C ASP A 115 6.49 -37.32 -14.54
N ILE A 116 7.70 -36.83 -14.23
CA ILE A 116 8.91 -37.07 -15.04
C ILE A 116 9.64 -38.36 -14.62
N THR A 117 9.35 -38.93 -13.44
CA THR A 117 10.06 -40.10 -12.90
C THR A 117 9.34 -41.44 -13.03
N ASP A 118 8.13 -41.49 -13.59
CA ASP A 118 7.44 -42.75 -13.87
C ASP A 118 7.84 -43.33 -15.25
N ASP A 119 8.88 -44.15 -15.17
CA ASP A 119 9.30 -45.15 -16.14
C ASP A 119 8.16 -46.13 -16.45
N GLU A 120 8.17 -46.66 -17.67
CA GLU A 120 7.16 -47.55 -18.26
C GLU A 120 6.72 -48.70 -17.32
N ASN A 121 5.40 -48.82 -17.13
CA ASN A 121 4.63 -49.93 -16.51
C ASN A 121 4.18 -49.76 -15.04
N ASN A 122 3.00 -49.16 -14.81
CA ASN A 122 1.90 -49.93 -14.21
C ASN A 122 0.55 -49.22 -14.24
N THR A 123 -0.47 -50.04 -14.48
CA THR A 123 -1.89 -49.73 -14.34
C THR A 123 -2.29 -49.54 -12.87
N LYS A 124 -3.23 -48.61 -12.66
CA LYS A 124 -4.22 -48.57 -11.56
C LYS A 124 -3.70 -48.26 -10.16
N ASP A 125 -3.88 -47.02 -9.74
CA ASP A 125 -4.90 -46.61 -8.75
C ASP A 125 -4.54 -45.20 -8.29
N GLN A 126 -5.12 -44.16 -8.92
CA GLN A 126 -4.90 -42.78 -8.48
C GLN A 126 -6.09 -42.27 -7.66
N ILE A 127 -5.92 -42.47 -6.36
CA ILE A 127 -6.04 -41.49 -5.27
C ILE A 127 -7.13 -40.43 -5.47
N ASP A 128 -8.19 -40.56 -4.68
CA ASP A 128 -9.19 -39.54 -4.36
C ASP A 128 -8.50 -38.44 -3.51
N VAL A 129 -7.66 -37.62 -4.14
CA VAL A 129 -7.10 -36.42 -3.52
C VAL A 129 -8.24 -35.41 -3.48
N LYS A 130 -8.64 -35.02 -2.26
CA LYS A 130 -9.43 -33.80 -2.04
C LYS A 130 -8.74 -32.67 -2.79
N GLU A 131 -9.30 -32.33 -3.95
CA GLU A 131 -8.86 -31.26 -4.83
C GLU A 131 -9.12 -29.93 -4.11
N ILE A 132 -8.23 -29.56 -3.19
CA ILE A 132 -7.95 -28.15 -2.96
C ILE A 132 -7.18 -27.77 -4.21
N ILE A 133 -7.86 -27.26 -5.23
CA ILE A 133 -7.21 -26.68 -6.40
C ILE A 133 -6.38 -25.52 -5.86
N LEU A 134 -5.09 -25.76 -5.62
CA LEU A 134 -4.13 -24.72 -5.34
C LEU A 134 -3.97 -23.94 -6.64
N GLU A 135 -4.49 -22.72 -6.68
CA GLU A 135 -4.27 -21.84 -7.82
C GLU A 135 -2.92 -21.14 -7.62
N PRO A 136 -1.90 -21.37 -8.48
CA PRO A 136 -0.67 -20.60 -8.41
C PRO A 136 -0.95 -19.12 -8.62
N LEU A 137 -0.15 -18.26 -8.01
CA LEU A 137 -0.17 -16.83 -8.28
C LEU A 137 0.19 -16.61 -9.75
N ALA A 138 -0.69 -15.96 -10.50
CA ALA A 138 -0.46 -15.65 -11.90
C ALA A 138 0.73 -14.69 -12.07
N LYS A 139 1.48 -14.86 -13.16
CA LYS A 139 2.46 -13.87 -13.57
C LYS A 139 1.75 -12.55 -13.86
N THR A 140 2.33 -11.44 -13.38
CA THR A 140 1.68 -10.14 -13.53
C THR A 140 1.71 -9.60 -14.96
N HIS A 141 0.57 -9.09 -15.40
CA HIS A 141 0.32 -8.39 -16.67
C HIS A 141 0.20 -6.88 -16.49
N PHE A 142 0.34 -6.34 -15.27
CA PHE A 142 0.17 -4.90 -15.01
C PHE A 142 1.17 -4.03 -15.79
N HIS A 143 2.37 -4.56 -16.05
CA HIS A 143 3.40 -3.89 -16.84
C HIS A 143 2.98 -3.59 -18.30
N GLU A 144 1.97 -4.28 -18.83
CA GLU A 144 1.38 -4.00 -20.14
C GLU A 144 0.64 -2.65 -20.13
N VAL A 145 0.09 -2.26 -18.98
CA VAL A 145 -0.65 -1.00 -18.78
C VAL A 145 0.30 0.19 -18.56
N SER A 146 1.42 -0.02 -17.85
CA SER A 146 2.46 1.01 -17.64
C SER A 146 3.76 0.39 -17.14
N GLN A 147 4.89 1.00 -17.50
CA GLN A 147 6.21 0.60 -17.03
C GLN A 147 6.40 0.76 -15.51
N GLU A 148 5.61 1.61 -14.86
CA GLU A 148 5.63 1.78 -13.40
C GLU A 148 5.27 0.48 -12.69
N PHE A 149 4.41 -0.36 -13.28
CA PHE A 149 4.04 -1.67 -12.73
C PHE A 149 5.07 -2.78 -13.01
N LYS A 150 6.33 -2.41 -13.26
CA LYS A 150 7.48 -3.32 -13.10
C LYS A 150 8.07 -3.27 -11.69
N ASP A 151 7.71 -2.24 -10.93
CA ASP A 151 8.07 -2.10 -9.52
C ASP A 151 7.29 -3.13 -8.68
N GLN A 152 8.02 -4.04 -8.05
CA GLN A 152 7.43 -5.11 -7.26
C GLN A 152 6.71 -4.58 -6.02
N ASP A 153 7.17 -3.48 -5.43
CA ASP A 153 6.55 -2.88 -4.25
C ASP A 153 5.18 -2.29 -4.61
N LEU A 154 5.08 -1.67 -5.78
CA LEU A 154 3.81 -1.17 -6.31
C LEU A 154 2.83 -2.32 -6.59
N ILE A 155 3.30 -3.42 -7.17
CA ILE A 155 2.48 -4.63 -7.39
C ILE A 155 2.01 -5.21 -6.05
N ASN A 156 2.92 -5.37 -5.08
CA ASN A 156 2.59 -5.89 -3.75
C ASN A 156 1.56 -5.01 -3.04
N THR A 157 1.64 -3.69 -3.21
CA THR A 157 0.66 -2.75 -2.67
C THR A 157 -0.74 -2.96 -3.29
N ILE A 158 -0.80 -3.25 -4.59
CA ILE A 158 -2.06 -3.61 -5.27
C ILE A 158 -2.58 -4.93 -4.70
N TYR A 159 -1.75 -5.96 -4.58
CA TYR A 159 -2.16 -7.25 -4.00
C TYR A 159 -2.68 -7.11 -2.56
N ALA A 160 -2.03 -6.31 -1.74
CA ALA A 160 -2.48 -5.98 -0.39
C ALA A 160 -3.86 -5.30 -0.37
N SER A 161 -4.16 -4.45 -1.36
CA SER A 161 -5.48 -3.80 -1.48
C SER A 161 -6.60 -4.79 -1.85
N LEU A 162 -6.22 -5.99 -2.29
CA LEU A 162 -7.09 -7.13 -2.53
C LEU A 162 -7.05 -8.13 -1.38
N GLY A 163 -6.47 -7.74 -0.23
CA GLY A 163 -6.29 -8.59 0.94
C GLY A 163 -5.44 -9.83 0.66
N TYR A 164 -4.51 -9.73 -0.29
CA TYR A 164 -3.66 -10.83 -0.75
C TYR A 164 -4.43 -12.10 -1.18
N ASP A 165 -5.70 -11.94 -1.59
CA ASP A 165 -6.52 -13.05 -2.05
C ASP A 165 -6.07 -13.48 -3.45
N VAL A 166 -5.36 -14.61 -3.52
CA VAL A 166 -4.79 -15.16 -4.77
C VAL A 166 -5.85 -15.32 -5.87
N LYS A 167 -7.07 -15.72 -5.52
CA LYS A 167 -8.14 -15.90 -6.50
C LYS A 167 -8.59 -14.56 -7.09
N VAL A 168 -8.70 -13.54 -6.25
CA VAL A 168 -9.07 -12.18 -6.67
C VAL A 168 -7.93 -11.56 -7.49
N ILE A 169 -6.68 -11.74 -7.07
CA ILE A 169 -5.49 -11.28 -7.80
C ILE A 169 -5.44 -11.94 -9.18
N ASN A 170 -5.52 -13.27 -9.24
CA ASN A 170 -5.53 -14.02 -10.50
C ASN A 170 -6.69 -13.60 -11.42
N LYS A 171 -7.85 -13.24 -10.84
CA LYS A 171 -8.97 -12.70 -11.60
C LYS A 171 -8.65 -11.33 -12.20
N LEU A 172 -8.05 -10.43 -11.42
CA LEU A 172 -7.62 -9.12 -11.89
C LEU A 172 -6.57 -9.25 -13.01
N GLU A 173 -5.59 -10.14 -12.83
CA GLU A 173 -4.56 -10.42 -13.85
C GLU A 173 -5.19 -10.91 -15.16
N LYS A 174 -6.13 -11.86 -15.09
CA LYS A 174 -6.89 -12.34 -16.26
C LYS A 174 -7.68 -11.22 -16.94
N ILE A 175 -8.25 -10.29 -16.17
CA ILE A 175 -8.95 -9.12 -16.72
C ILE A 175 -7.97 -8.27 -17.51
N ILE A 176 -6.85 -7.86 -16.91
CA ILE A 176 -5.86 -7.00 -17.57
C ILE A 176 -5.29 -7.67 -18.82
N ALA A 177 -4.85 -8.92 -18.72
CA ALA A 177 -4.30 -9.69 -19.85
C ALA A 177 -5.30 -9.80 -21.02
N SER A 178 -6.60 -9.96 -20.72
CA SER A 178 -7.63 -10.09 -21.76
C SER A 178 -7.85 -8.81 -22.60
N LEU A 179 -7.43 -7.66 -22.08
CA LEU A 179 -7.62 -6.37 -22.74
C LEU A 179 -6.54 -6.11 -23.80
N ASP A 180 -5.39 -6.79 -23.72
CA ASP A 180 -4.28 -6.68 -24.68
C ASP A 180 -3.93 -5.19 -24.91
N LEU A 181 -3.42 -4.57 -23.84
CA LEU A 181 -3.25 -3.12 -23.66
C LEU A 181 -1.81 -2.65 -23.79
N ASP A 182 -0.93 -3.41 -24.45
CA ASP A 182 0.48 -3.04 -24.54
C ASP A 182 0.66 -1.59 -25.06
N VAL A 183 1.18 -0.74 -24.18
CA VAL A 183 1.49 0.69 -24.40
C VAL A 183 2.32 0.93 -25.66
N ALA A 184 3.13 -0.04 -26.09
CA ALA A 184 3.95 0.06 -27.29
C ALA A 184 3.21 -0.29 -28.59
N LEU A 185 1.96 -0.76 -28.53
CA LEU A 185 1.20 -1.17 -29.71
C LEU A 185 0.84 0.02 -30.60
N GLN A 186 1.22 -0.07 -31.87
CA GLN A 186 0.74 0.84 -32.90
C GLN A 186 -0.60 0.34 -33.44
N VAL A 187 -1.69 1.01 -33.05
CA VAL A 187 -3.02 0.73 -33.58
C VAL A 187 -3.27 1.55 -34.86
N ASN A 188 -3.46 0.85 -35.98
CA ASN A 188 -3.53 1.47 -37.31
C ASN A 188 -4.87 2.16 -37.63
N ASN A 189 -5.93 1.86 -36.87
CA ASN A 189 -7.28 2.40 -37.06
C ASN A 189 -7.63 3.37 -35.91
N GLU A 190 -8.07 4.58 -36.23
CA GLU A 190 -8.35 5.64 -35.25
C GLU A 190 -9.42 5.23 -34.22
N LEU A 191 -10.46 4.52 -34.64
CA LEU A 191 -11.53 4.09 -33.72
C LEU A 191 -11.02 3.04 -32.72
N ASP A 192 -10.23 2.07 -33.20
CA ASP A 192 -9.64 1.03 -32.37
C ASP A 192 -8.59 1.62 -31.43
N LYS A 193 -7.87 2.65 -31.90
CA LYS A 193 -6.91 3.40 -31.09
C LYS A 193 -7.61 4.14 -29.96
N GLN A 194 -8.70 4.85 -30.24
CA GLN A 194 -9.46 5.55 -29.19
C GLN A 194 -9.98 4.57 -28.12
N LEU A 195 -10.52 3.42 -28.54
CA LEU A 195 -10.97 2.37 -27.62
C LEU A 195 -9.82 1.84 -26.76
N HIS A 196 -8.67 1.56 -27.37
CA HIS A 196 -7.47 1.09 -26.69
C HIS A 196 -6.96 2.12 -25.67
N ASP A 197 -6.78 3.38 -26.08
CA ASP A 197 -6.30 4.47 -25.22
C ASP A 197 -7.21 4.67 -23.99
N GLU A 198 -8.53 4.53 -24.17
CA GLU A 198 -9.47 4.67 -23.07
C GLU A 198 -9.43 3.48 -22.09
N LEU A 199 -9.38 2.26 -22.60
CA LEU A 199 -9.21 1.06 -21.76
C LEU A 199 -7.88 1.08 -21.01
N LEU A 200 -6.82 1.54 -21.66
CA LEU A 200 -5.51 1.72 -21.05
C LEU A 200 -5.57 2.71 -19.90
N ASN A 201 -6.17 3.90 -20.12
CA ASN A 201 -6.32 4.91 -19.07
C ASN A 201 -7.19 4.41 -17.90
N LEU A 202 -8.30 3.72 -18.17
CA LEU A 202 -9.15 3.16 -17.10
C LEU A 202 -8.42 2.08 -16.30
N SER A 203 -7.68 1.20 -16.97
CA SER A 203 -6.90 0.14 -16.32
C SER A 203 -5.77 0.72 -15.47
N TYR A 204 -5.05 1.73 -16.00
CA TYR A 204 -4.02 2.46 -15.26
C TYR A 204 -4.59 3.07 -13.98
N ASN A 205 -5.69 3.82 -14.10
CA ASN A 205 -6.33 4.48 -12.96
C ASN A 205 -6.89 3.47 -11.95
N MET A 206 -7.41 2.33 -12.39
CA MET A 206 -7.87 1.27 -11.50
C MET A 206 -6.72 0.70 -10.66
N LEU A 207 -5.61 0.33 -11.30
CA LEU A 207 -4.43 -0.22 -10.62
C LEU A 207 -3.83 0.80 -9.65
N PHE A 208 -3.77 2.08 -10.02
CA PHE A 208 -3.35 3.14 -9.10
C PHE A 208 -4.32 3.34 -7.94
N CYS A 209 -5.64 3.37 -8.18
CA CYS A 209 -6.62 3.48 -7.10
C CYS A 209 -6.49 2.35 -6.09
N LEU A 210 -6.26 1.12 -6.57
CA LEU A 210 -5.98 -0.03 -5.72
C LEU A 210 -4.72 0.20 -4.87
N SER A 211 -3.61 0.65 -5.49
CA SER A 211 -2.37 0.91 -4.73
C SER A 211 -2.55 1.99 -3.65
N TYR A 212 -3.34 3.04 -3.92
CA TYR A 212 -3.61 4.11 -2.94
C TYR A 212 -4.27 3.62 -1.64
N ILE A 213 -5.07 2.56 -1.70
CA ILE A 213 -5.76 2.01 -0.53
C ILE A 213 -4.75 1.51 0.51
N THR A 214 -3.75 0.73 0.07
CA THR A 214 -2.72 0.20 0.96
C THR A 214 -1.63 1.23 1.24
N ASN A 215 -1.21 2.03 0.27
CA ASN A 215 -0.22 3.10 0.50
C ASN A 215 -0.67 4.06 1.60
N SER A 216 -1.96 4.44 1.60
CA SER A 216 -2.52 5.30 2.65
C SER A 216 -2.44 4.67 4.03
N ALA A 217 -2.59 3.34 4.14
CA ALA A 217 -2.48 2.60 5.38
C ALA A 217 -1.02 2.55 5.87
N MET A 218 -0.08 2.28 4.97
CA MET A 218 1.35 2.28 5.29
C MET A 218 1.81 3.65 5.77
N LEU A 219 1.39 4.74 5.11
CA LEU A 219 1.70 6.11 5.53
C LEU A 219 1.21 6.40 6.96
N VAL A 220 0.00 5.95 7.30
CA VAL A 220 -0.55 6.15 8.66
C VAL A 220 0.36 5.55 9.72
N VAL A 221 0.82 4.30 9.55
CA VAL A 221 1.57 3.58 10.59
C VAL A 221 3.09 3.75 10.53
N ASN A 222 3.64 4.06 9.37
CA ASN A 222 5.09 4.14 9.17
C ASN A 222 5.62 5.57 9.13
N ASP A 223 4.80 6.54 8.71
CA ASP A 223 5.25 7.92 8.54
C ASP A 223 4.57 8.86 9.54
N TYR A 224 3.25 8.72 9.72
CA TYR A 224 2.47 9.68 10.50
C TYR A 224 2.45 9.33 11.98
N LEU A 225 2.46 8.03 12.30
CA LEU A 225 2.46 7.49 13.66
C LEU A 225 3.62 6.52 13.86
N ASP A 226 4.80 6.88 13.37
CA ASP A 226 6.03 6.16 13.68
C ASP A 226 6.33 6.19 15.19
N GLU A 227 7.29 5.36 15.62
CA GLU A 227 7.64 5.21 17.04
C GLU A 227 8.05 6.56 17.68
N MET A 228 8.78 7.39 16.94
CA MET A 228 9.25 8.69 17.42
C MET A 228 8.08 9.66 17.61
N ARG A 229 7.17 9.74 16.65
CA ARG A 229 5.99 10.61 16.68
C ARG A 229 5.01 10.15 17.75
N LEU A 230 4.77 8.84 17.90
CA LEU A 230 3.99 8.29 19.00
C LEU A 230 4.59 8.69 20.36
N SER A 231 5.89 8.48 20.56
CA SER A 231 6.59 8.85 21.80
C SER A 231 6.48 10.35 22.11
N ASN A 232 6.42 11.21 21.09
CA ASN A 232 6.19 12.63 21.29
C ASN A 232 4.73 12.96 21.64
N LEU A 233 3.75 12.24 21.10
CA LEU A 233 2.33 12.41 21.45
C LEU A 233 2.05 12.12 22.93
N GLU A 234 2.86 11.30 23.60
CA GLU A 234 2.76 11.06 25.06
C GLU A 234 2.83 12.36 25.88
N LYS A 235 3.62 13.34 25.39
CA LYS A 235 3.88 14.62 26.06
C LYS A 235 2.74 15.62 25.87
N VAL A 236 1.80 15.35 24.98
CA VAL A 236 0.67 16.24 24.67
C VAL A 236 -0.35 16.18 25.81
N SER A 237 -0.78 17.34 26.32
CA SER A 237 -1.73 17.43 27.45
C SER A 237 -3.21 17.32 27.06
N PHE A 238 -3.53 17.28 25.77
CA PHE A 238 -4.89 17.29 25.24
C PHE A 238 -5.49 15.87 25.10
N THR A 239 -5.96 15.29 26.21
CA THR A 239 -6.54 13.93 26.25
C THR A 239 -7.61 13.69 25.19
N GLN A 240 -8.58 14.60 25.05
CA GLN A 240 -9.68 14.43 24.08
C GLN A 240 -9.17 14.32 22.64
N LYS A 241 -8.11 15.06 22.29
CA LYS A 241 -7.54 15.00 20.93
C LYS A 241 -6.79 13.69 20.68
N ILE A 242 -6.17 13.09 21.69
CA ILE A 242 -5.61 11.74 21.60
C ILE A 242 -6.73 10.71 21.36
N VAL A 243 -7.86 10.85 22.07
CA VAL A 243 -9.05 10.01 21.86
C VAL A 243 -9.61 10.18 20.44
N ASP A 244 -9.71 11.41 19.94
CA ASP A 244 -10.21 11.68 18.58
C ASP A 244 -9.29 11.08 17.51
N LEU A 245 -7.96 11.20 17.68
CA LEU A 245 -6.98 10.57 16.81
C LEU A 245 -7.09 9.04 16.82
N HIS A 246 -7.22 8.43 18.01
CA HIS A 246 -7.49 7.00 18.15
C HIS A 246 -8.73 6.58 17.36
N ASN A 247 -9.85 7.29 17.53
CA ASN A 247 -11.10 6.98 16.84
C ASN A 247 -10.97 7.12 15.32
N HIS A 248 -10.22 8.10 14.83
CA HIS A 248 -9.94 8.24 13.39
C HIS A 248 -9.15 7.06 12.82
N ILE A 249 -8.21 6.50 13.59
CA ILE A 249 -7.44 5.32 13.18
C ILE A 249 -8.32 4.07 13.19
N GLU A 250 -9.13 3.86 14.23
CA GLU A 250 -10.06 2.73 14.27
C GLU A 250 -11.05 2.77 13.10
N GLU A 251 -11.63 3.94 12.82
CA GLU A 251 -12.51 4.14 11.68
C GLU A 251 -11.80 3.88 10.36
N PHE A 252 -10.55 4.33 10.21
CA PHE A 252 -9.73 4.05 9.03
C PHE A 252 -9.55 2.54 8.80
N ILE A 253 -9.16 1.81 9.85
CA ILE A 253 -8.90 0.36 9.80
C ILE A 253 -10.17 -0.40 9.42
N GLN A 254 -11.26 -0.13 10.12
CA GLN A 254 -12.55 -0.81 9.90
C GLN A 254 -13.10 -0.56 8.49
N ASN A 255 -13.06 0.68 8.02
CA ASN A 255 -13.53 1.00 6.67
C ASN A 255 -12.63 0.39 5.60
N ARG A 256 -11.30 0.43 5.76
CA ARG A 256 -10.38 -0.23 4.80
C ARG A 256 -10.73 -1.71 4.67
N ALA A 257 -10.89 -2.44 5.77
CA ALA A 257 -11.24 -3.85 5.74
C ALA A 257 -12.58 -4.10 4.99
N GLN A 258 -13.59 -3.27 5.25
CA GLN A 258 -14.88 -3.36 4.54
C GLN A 258 -14.75 -3.07 3.04
N PHE A 259 -13.95 -2.07 2.67
CA PHE A 259 -13.70 -1.75 1.27
C PHE A 259 -12.99 -2.87 0.53
N ILE A 260 -11.98 -3.49 1.16
CA ILE A 260 -11.26 -4.64 0.57
C ILE A 260 -12.26 -5.75 0.20
N GLU A 261 -13.16 -6.14 1.11
CA GLU A 261 -14.15 -7.18 0.83
C GLU A 261 -15.08 -6.81 -0.34
N LYS A 262 -15.56 -5.56 -0.39
CA LYS A 262 -16.39 -5.10 -1.51
C LYS A 262 -15.63 -5.08 -2.85
N ILE A 263 -14.36 -4.69 -2.83
CA ILE A 263 -13.52 -4.66 -4.03
C ILE A 263 -13.28 -6.08 -4.55
N LYS A 264 -13.02 -7.05 -3.65
CA LYS A 264 -12.92 -8.46 -4.02
C LYS A 264 -14.19 -8.94 -4.73
N ASP A 265 -15.35 -8.63 -4.16
CA ASP A 265 -16.64 -8.97 -4.77
C ASP A 265 -16.82 -8.34 -6.15
N VAL A 266 -16.47 -7.06 -6.31
CA VAL A 266 -16.52 -6.38 -7.61
C VAL A 266 -15.65 -7.11 -8.63
N ILE A 267 -14.39 -7.37 -8.31
CA ILE A 267 -13.42 -7.99 -9.24
C ILE A 267 -13.85 -9.41 -9.62
N LEU A 268 -14.26 -10.23 -8.65
CA LEU A 268 -14.68 -11.61 -8.89
C LEU A 268 -15.91 -11.70 -9.81
N ASN A 269 -16.82 -10.73 -9.72
CA ASN A 269 -18.06 -10.71 -10.50
C ASN A 269 -17.89 -10.15 -11.93
N ILE A 270 -16.73 -9.62 -12.30
CA ILE A 270 -16.47 -9.12 -13.65
C ILE A 270 -16.53 -10.28 -14.65
N LYS A 271 -17.41 -10.15 -15.65
CA LYS A 271 -17.48 -11.05 -16.81
C LYS A 271 -16.53 -10.56 -17.87
N ILE A 272 -15.44 -11.30 -18.10
CA ILE A 272 -14.47 -11.00 -19.15
C ILE A 272 -15.14 -11.17 -20.51
N GLY A 273 -15.21 -10.10 -21.27
CA GLY A 273 -15.81 -10.04 -22.60
C GLY A 273 -14.87 -9.41 -23.62
N ASN A 274 -15.42 -8.99 -24.77
CA ASN A 274 -14.64 -8.23 -25.75
C ASN A 274 -14.29 -6.82 -25.25
N LYS A 275 -13.29 -6.17 -25.88
CA LYS A 275 -12.79 -4.83 -25.50
C LYS A 275 -13.92 -3.79 -25.32
N GLN A 276 -14.93 -3.79 -26.20
CA GLN A 276 -16.07 -2.87 -26.10
C GLN A 276 -16.95 -3.11 -24.86
N SER A 277 -17.25 -4.37 -24.55
CA SER A 277 -18.01 -4.72 -23.34
C SER A 277 -17.22 -4.41 -22.07
N MET A 278 -15.92 -4.67 -22.09
CA MET A 278 -15.02 -4.36 -20.99
C MET A 278 -14.89 -2.86 -20.75
N LEU A 279 -14.95 -2.03 -21.79
CA LEU A 279 -14.96 -0.58 -21.64
C LEU A 279 -16.13 -0.11 -20.76
N SER A 280 -17.34 -0.63 -21.00
CA SER A 280 -18.51 -0.29 -20.18
C SER A 280 -18.30 -0.70 -18.73
N VAL A 281 -17.81 -1.93 -18.51
CA VAL A 281 -17.57 -2.46 -17.16
C VAL A 281 -16.52 -1.62 -16.41
N LEU A 282 -15.40 -1.29 -17.05
CA LEU A 282 -14.35 -0.49 -16.43
C LEU A 282 -14.80 0.95 -16.15
N ARG A 283 -15.62 1.55 -17.03
CA ARG A 283 -16.22 2.87 -16.76
C ARG A 283 -17.12 2.84 -15.53
N ASP A 284 -17.93 1.80 -15.36
CA ASP A 284 -18.83 1.67 -14.20
C ASP A 284 -18.04 1.45 -12.89
N ILE A 285 -16.96 0.65 -12.95
CA ILE A 285 -16.08 0.41 -11.79
C ILE A 285 -15.29 1.66 -11.40
N MET A 286 -14.87 2.43 -12.41
CA MET A 286 -14.08 3.65 -12.25
C MET A 286 -14.92 4.93 -12.17
N ASP A 287 -16.25 4.81 -12.03
CA ASP A 287 -17.12 5.93 -11.67
C ASP A 287 -16.77 6.45 -10.27
N ASP A 288 -17.05 7.72 -9.99
CA ASP A 288 -16.79 8.34 -8.68
C ASP A 288 -17.48 7.61 -7.51
N LYS A 289 -18.57 6.88 -7.78
CA LYS A 289 -19.30 6.05 -6.80
C LYS A 289 -18.91 4.57 -6.85
N GLY A 290 -18.03 4.18 -7.77
CA GLY A 290 -17.48 2.84 -7.83
C GLY A 290 -16.71 2.49 -6.55
N GLU A 291 -16.75 1.22 -6.14
CA GLU A 291 -16.17 0.79 -4.86
C GLU A 291 -14.66 1.04 -4.79
N ILE A 292 -13.93 0.79 -5.89
CA ILE A 292 -12.48 1.03 -5.96
C ILE A 292 -12.14 2.51 -5.79
N VAL A 293 -12.83 3.38 -6.54
CA VAL A 293 -12.60 4.84 -6.48
C VAL A 293 -13.04 5.40 -5.12
N SER A 294 -14.17 4.95 -4.59
CA SER A 294 -14.68 5.36 -3.28
C SER A 294 -13.73 4.96 -2.14
N ALA A 295 -13.21 3.73 -2.17
CA ALA A 295 -12.24 3.24 -1.21
C ALA A 295 -10.95 4.06 -1.25
N SER A 296 -10.38 4.24 -2.44
CA SER A 296 -9.18 5.04 -2.66
C SER A 296 -9.34 6.48 -2.17
N ASN A 297 -10.47 7.12 -2.49
CA ASN A 297 -10.77 8.47 -2.03
C ASN A 297 -10.93 8.55 -0.50
N PHE A 298 -11.62 7.58 0.10
CA PHE A 298 -11.80 7.52 1.54
C PHE A 298 -10.45 7.38 2.26
N THR A 299 -9.63 6.40 1.87
CA THR A 299 -8.36 6.12 2.56
C THR A 299 -7.42 7.31 2.43
N GLN A 300 -7.30 7.91 1.24
CA GLN A 300 -6.46 9.10 1.06
C GLN A 300 -6.91 10.28 1.92
N ARG A 301 -8.23 10.57 1.94
CA ARG A 301 -8.78 11.69 2.74
C ARG A 301 -8.61 11.44 4.23
N LYS A 302 -8.90 10.22 4.69
CA LYS A 302 -8.82 9.86 6.10
C LYS A 302 -7.37 9.79 6.59
N SER A 303 -6.47 9.26 5.78
CA SER A 303 -5.01 9.31 6.03
C SER A 303 -4.49 10.75 6.12
N SER A 304 -4.93 11.64 5.22
CA SER A 304 -4.59 13.08 5.28
C SER A 304 -5.13 13.77 6.53
N LEU A 305 -6.35 13.42 6.97
CA LEU A 305 -6.92 13.92 8.23
C LEU A 305 -6.08 13.48 9.43
N ILE A 306 -5.73 12.19 9.50
CA ILE A 306 -4.86 11.63 10.54
C ILE A 306 -3.52 12.37 10.57
N GLN A 307 -2.90 12.57 9.40
CA GLN A 307 -1.66 13.34 9.30
C GLN A 307 -1.79 14.75 9.88
N CYS A 308 -2.87 15.45 9.52
CA CYS A 308 -3.15 16.79 9.99
C CYS A 308 -3.31 16.83 11.53
N GLU A 309 -4.11 15.94 12.10
CA GLU A 309 -4.31 15.84 13.55
C GLU A 309 -3.00 15.56 14.28
N VAL A 310 -2.17 14.62 13.79
CA VAL A 310 -0.86 14.37 14.41
C VAL A 310 0.03 15.61 14.34
N ASN A 311 0.13 16.26 13.18
CA ASN A 311 0.95 17.46 13.02
C ASN A 311 0.48 18.59 13.93
N ASN A 312 -0.83 18.77 14.05
CA ASN A 312 -1.44 19.77 14.93
C ASN A 312 -1.11 19.50 16.40
N LEU A 313 -1.20 18.24 16.85
CA LEU A 313 -0.83 17.87 18.22
C LEU A 313 0.65 18.06 18.51
N LEU A 314 1.52 17.68 17.57
CA LEU A 314 2.96 17.82 17.73
C LEU A 314 3.46 19.27 17.72
N LYS A 315 2.73 20.20 17.08
CA LYS A 315 3.05 21.65 17.11
C LYS A 315 2.90 22.27 18.50
N ILE A 316 2.19 21.61 19.42
CA ILE A 316 1.90 22.14 20.76
C ILE A 316 3.04 21.85 21.76
N LEU A 317 3.94 20.91 21.41
CA LEU A 317 5.13 20.55 22.18
C LEU A 317 6.22 21.61 22.07
#